data_AF-A0AA38G823-F1
#
_entry.id   AF-A0AA38G823-F1
#
_cell.length_a   1.000
_cell.length_b   1.000
_cell.length_c   1.000
_cell.angle_alpha   90.00
_cell.angle_beta   90.00
_cell.angle_gamma   90.00
#
_symmetry.space_group_name_H-M   'P 1'
#
loop_
_entity.id
_entity.type
_entity.pdbx_description
1 polymer ?
#
loop_
_entity_poly.entity_id
_entity_poly.type
_entity_poly.pdbx_seq_one_letter_code
_entity_poly.pdbx_strand_id
1 'polypeptide(L)'
;YCSKNSVSRLCLPQFLSITKCSMDASFGGPSPVFPRINVRDPYKRLGITREASQEEILAARNFLVNQYSGHKPSVDAIESAHDKILLESLKERRRPKFDLQGKWKKVTQSHVVKFIASRFETPTIEVILKTAAVFLVLGIWSFLSPMEDGPIHQVALSLAACMYFIYSRLQSYWRAFLYG
;
A
#
# COMPACT_ATOMS: atom_id res chain seq x y z
N TYR A 1 -62.91 56.93 -35.10
CA TYR A 1 -63.44 56.25 -36.30
C TYR A 1 -62.93 54.82 -36.33
N CYS A 2 -63.85 53.87 -36.42
CA CYS A 2 -63.63 52.44 -36.49
C CYS A 2 -63.40 52.04 -37.95
N SER A 3 -62.40 51.22 -38.29
CA SER A 3 -62.55 50.20 -39.33
C SER A 3 -61.41 49.17 -39.30
N LYS A 4 -61.80 47.94 -39.57
CA LYS A 4 -61.15 46.64 -39.35
C LYS A 4 -60.17 46.26 -40.48
N ASN A 5 -59.21 45.39 -40.15
CA ASN A 5 -58.87 44.13 -40.85
C ASN A 5 -57.61 43.55 -40.17
N SER A 6 -57.75 42.65 -39.19
CA SER A 6 -57.80 41.18 -39.31
C SER A 6 -56.57 40.58 -40.02
N VAL A 7 -55.69 39.92 -39.25
CA VAL A 7 -55.45 38.45 -39.27
C VAL A 7 -54.13 38.14 -38.53
N SER A 8 -54.25 37.23 -37.55
CA SER A 8 -53.20 36.40 -36.93
C SER A 8 -52.12 37.04 -36.04
N ARG A 9 -52.47 37.29 -34.78
CA ARG A 9 -51.54 37.19 -33.65
C ARG A 9 -51.73 35.83 -32.98
N LEU A 10 -50.66 35.03 -32.90
CA LEU A 10 -50.50 34.00 -31.88
C LEU A 10 -49.01 33.94 -31.52
N CYS A 11 -48.62 34.80 -30.58
CA CYS A 11 -47.50 34.53 -29.69
C CYS A 11 -47.99 33.56 -28.61
N LEU A 12 -47.37 32.39 -28.50
CA LEU A 12 -47.37 31.59 -27.28
C LEU A 12 -45.92 31.16 -27.02
N PRO A 13 -45.42 31.33 -25.80
CA PRO A 13 -44.97 30.13 -25.11
C PRO A 13 -45.35 30.19 -23.63
N GLN A 14 -46.34 29.41 -23.23
CA GLN A 14 -46.52 29.02 -21.85
C GLN A 14 -47.03 27.59 -21.84
N PHE A 15 -46.17 26.65 -21.44
CA PHE A 15 -46.50 25.71 -20.37
C PHE A 15 -45.26 24.92 -19.96
N LEU A 16 -44.68 25.27 -18.80
CA LEU A 16 -43.82 24.38 -18.04
C LEU A 16 -44.68 23.20 -17.57
N SER A 17 -44.63 22.09 -18.29
CA SER A 17 -45.16 20.82 -17.79
C SER A 17 -44.22 20.30 -16.71
N ILE A 18 -44.47 20.71 -15.47
CA ILE A 18 -43.96 20.05 -14.27
C ILE A 18 -44.58 18.65 -14.27
N THR A 19 -43.84 17.67 -14.77
CA THR A 19 -44.22 16.27 -14.69
C THR A 19 -44.16 15.85 -13.23
N LYS A 20 -45.32 15.87 -12.59
CA LYS A 20 -45.55 15.35 -11.23
C LYS A 20 -45.53 13.83 -11.31
N CYS A 21 -44.38 13.21 -11.04
CA CYS A 21 -44.30 11.75 -10.86
C CYS A 21 -44.98 11.38 -9.54
N SER A 22 -46.10 10.65 -9.62
CA SER A 22 -46.71 9.99 -8.47
C SER A 22 -45.78 8.88 -7.99
N MET A 23 -45.41 8.93 -6.70
CA MET A 23 -44.78 7.80 -6.03
C MET A 23 -45.88 6.85 -5.54
N ASP A 24 -46.12 5.77 -6.28
CA ASP A 24 -46.87 4.64 -5.74
C ASP A 24 -45.95 3.86 -4.79
N ALA A 25 -46.25 3.95 -3.51
CA ALA A 25 -45.60 3.20 -2.45
C ALA A 25 -46.12 1.76 -2.46
N SER A 26 -45.28 0.83 -2.92
CA SER A 26 -45.42 -0.59 -2.60
C SER A 26 -44.03 -1.20 -2.39
N PHE A 27 -43.44 -0.93 -1.22
CA PHE A 27 -42.16 -1.52 -0.82
C PHE A 27 -42.42 -2.82 -0.03
N GLY A 28 -42.85 -3.85 -0.76
CA GLY A 28 -42.85 -5.25 -0.32
C GLY A 28 -41.99 -6.15 -1.22
N GLY A 29 -41.13 -5.56 -2.07
CA GLY A 29 -40.25 -6.28 -2.97
C GLY A 29 -38.86 -6.53 -2.37
N PRO A 30 -38.10 -7.52 -2.88
CA PRO A 30 -36.70 -7.70 -2.50
C PRO A 30 -35.92 -6.40 -2.70
N SER A 31 -35.06 -6.05 -1.75
CA SER A 31 -34.27 -4.82 -1.82
C SER A 31 -33.51 -4.74 -3.14
N PRO A 32 -33.45 -3.57 -3.78
CA PRO A 32 -32.76 -3.44 -5.06
C PRO A 32 -31.29 -3.85 -4.88
N VAL A 33 -30.81 -4.73 -5.76
CA VAL A 33 -29.43 -5.24 -5.77
C VAL A 33 -28.68 -4.55 -6.90
N PHE A 34 -27.49 -4.04 -6.60
CA PHE A 34 -26.67 -3.34 -7.58
C PHE A 34 -26.18 -4.29 -8.70
N PRO A 35 -26.58 -4.07 -9.97
CA PRO A 35 -26.29 -5.02 -11.06
C PRO A 35 -24.79 -5.14 -11.38
N ARG A 36 -24.00 -4.08 -11.12
CA ARG A 36 -22.58 -3.99 -11.51
C ARG A 36 -21.63 -4.35 -10.36
N ILE A 37 -22.09 -5.14 -9.39
CA ILE A 37 -21.30 -5.53 -8.23
C ILE A 37 -20.00 -6.27 -8.59
N ASN A 38 -19.98 -7.06 -9.68
CA ASN A 38 -18.81 -7.85 -10.08
C ASN A 38 -17.89 -7.15 -11.12
N VAL A 39 -18.22 -5.93 -11.53
CA VAL A 39 -17.41 -5.20 -12.55
C VAL A 39 -16.13 -4.68 -11.90
N ARG A 40 -14.96 -5.11 -12.37
CA ARG A 40 -13.67 -4.74 -11.76
C ARG A 40 -13.26 -3.28 -12.01
N ASP A 41 -13.64 -2.73 -13.16
CA ASP A 41 -13.34 -1.35 -13.57
C ASP A 41 -14.17 -0.36 -12.72
N PRO A 42 -13.55 0.55 -11.94
CA PRO A 42 -14.29 1.41 -11.02
C PRO A 42 -15.16 2.45 -11.74
N TYR A 43 -14.68 3.01 -12.85
CA TYR A 43 -15.42 3.95 -13.69
C TYR A 43 -16.69 3.33 -14.28
N LYS A 44 -16.59 2.12 -14.86
CA LYS A 44 -17.74 1.39 -15.41
C LYS A 44 -18.70 0.93 -14.31
N ARG A 45 -18.16 0.60 -13.14
CA ARG A 45 -18.96 0.25 -11.96
C ARG A 45 -19.83 1.44 -11.55
N LEU A 46 -19.27 2.63 -11.37
CA LEU A 46 -20.04 3.85 -11.06
C LEU A 46 -20.89 4.38 -12.23
N GLY A 47 -20.60 3.98 -13.47
CA GLY A 47 -21.31 4.45 -14.65
C GLY A 47 -20.84 5.82 -15.16
N ILE A 48 -19.60 6.17 -14.88
CA ILE A 48 -18.96 7.43 -15.26
C ILE A 48 -17.86 7.18 -16.30
N THR A 49 -17.47 8.23 -17.03
CA THR A 49 -16.32 8.19 -17.93
C THR A 49 -15.00 8.30 -17.14
N ARG A 50 -13.87 7.94 -17.76
CA ARG A 50 -12.54 8.03 -17.12
C ARG A 50 -12.10 9.47 -16.84
N GLU A 51 -12.60 10.41 -17.64
CA GLU A 51 -12.29 11.84 -17.57
C GLU A 51 -13.30 12.64 -16.73
N ALA A 52 -14.20 11.94 -16.02
CA ALA A 52 -15.22 12.57 -15.19
C ALA A 52 -14.59 13.42 -14.08
N SER A 53 -15.22 14.55 -13.77
CA SER A 53 -14.75 15.44 -12.71
C SER A 53 -14.97 14.83 -11.32
N GLN A 54 -14.28 15.34 -10.30
CA GLN A 54 -14.40 14.81 -8.94
C GLN A 54 -15.81 14.95 -8.38
N GLU A 55 -16.51 16.02 -8.77
CA GLU A 55 -17.89 16.31 -8.40
C GLU A 55 -18.86 15.28 -9.00
N GLU A 56 -18.64 14.87 -10.25
CA GLU A 56 -19.43 13.83 -10.92
C GLU A 56 -19.25 12.47 -10.25
N ILE A 57 -18.01 12.14 -9.88
CA ILE A 57 -17.69 10.90 -9.14
C ILE A 57 -18.45 10.85 -7.81
N LEU A 58 -18.44 11.95 -7.05
CA LEU A 58 -19.13 12.06 -5.76
C LEU A 58 -20.66 12.01 -5.93
N ALA A 59 -21.20 12.69 -6.94
CA ALA A 59 -22.62 12.67 -7.27
C ALA A 59 -23.10 11.25 -7.63
N ALA A 60 -22.36 10.54 -8.48
CA ALA A 60 -22.67 9.17 -8.87
C ALA A 60 -22.65 8.22 -7.66
N ARG A 61 -21.63 8.34 -6.78
CA ARG A 61 -21.55 7.56 -5.55
C ARG A 61 -22.76 7.82 -4.65
N ASN A 62 -23.09 9.08 -4.38
CA ASN A 62 -24.22 9.43 -3.51
C ASN A 62 -25.55 8.95 -4.07
N PHE A 63 -25.75 9.06 -5.38
CA PHE A 63 -26.94 8.53 -6.05
C PHE A 63 -27.06 7.00 -5.88
N LEU A 64 -25.98 6.26 -6.15
CA LEU A 64 -25.98 4.79 -6.07
C LEU A 64 -26.11 4.28 -4.63
N VAL A 65 -25.43 4.92 -3.67
CA VAL A 65 -25.55 4.55 -2.25
C VAL A 65 -26.98 4.75 -1.74
N ASN A 66 -27.65 5.84 -2.13
CA ASN A 66 -29.03 6.08 -1.75
C ASN A 66 -29.98 5.05 -2.37
N GLN A 67 -29.78 4.73 -3.66
CA GLN A 67 -30.59 3.76 -4.40
C GLN A 67 -30.47 2.33 -3.86
N TYR A 68 -29.28 1.93 -3.39
CA TYR A 68 -28.96 0.56 -2.97
C TYR A 68 -28.66 0.43 -1.46
N SER A 69 -29.13 1.39 -0.66
CA SER A 69 -28.89 1.46 0.80
C SER A 69 -29.34 0.21 1.57
N GLY A 70 -30.33 -0.53 1.04
CA GLY A 70 -30.84 -1.77 1.64
C GLY A 70 -29.97 -3.03 1.43
N HIS A 71 -28.93 -2.97 0.59
CA HIS A 71 -28.10 -4.15 0.27
C HIS A 71 -26.61 -3.87 0.54
N LYS A 72 -26.11 -4.33 1.71
CA LYS A 72 -24.73 -4.10 2.17
C LYS A 72 -23.63 -4.43 1.13
N PRO A 73 -23.66 -5.58 0.42
CA PRO A 73 -22.63 -5.91 -0.58
C PRO A 73 -22.60 -4.92 -1.75
N SER A 74 -23.76 -4.34 -2.08
CA SER A 74 -23.85 -3.37 -3.15
C SER A 74 -23.22 -2.04 -2.77
N VAL A 75 -23.48 -1.58 -1.54
CA VAL A 75 -22.86 -0.36 -1.00
C VAL A 75 -21.35 -0.50 -0.93
N ASP A 76 -20.85 -1.63 -0.40
CA ASP A 76 -19.41 -1.90 -0.31
C ASP A 76 -18.73 -1.93 -1.69
N ALA A 77 -19.40 -2.51 -2.70
CA ALA A 77 -18.88 -2.48 -4.07
C ALA A 77 -18.81 -1.06 -4.67
N ILE A 78 -19.74 -0.16 -4.30
CA ILE A 78 -19.76 1.24 -4.72
C ILE A 78 -18.64 2.03 -4.02
N GLU A 79 -18.48 1.86 -2.70
CA GLU A 79 -17.44 2.52 -1.91
C GLU A 79 -16.04 2.08 -2.35
N SER A 80 -15.83 0.77 -2.52
CA SER A 80 -14.57 0.25 -3.06
C SER A 80 -14.24 0.74 -4.48
N ALA A 81 -15.25 1.11 -5.29
CA ALA A 81 -15.01 1.72 -6.60
C ALA A 81 -14.49 3.15 -6.46
N HIS A 82 -15.09 3.94 -5.55
CA HIS A 82 -14.68 5.29 -5.25
C HIS A 82 -13.25 5.33 -4.68
N ASP A 83 -12.93 4.45 -3.72
CA ASP A 83 -11.62 4.40 -3.10
C ASP A 83 -10.50 4.05 -4.10
N LYS A 84 -10.80 3.21 -5.10
CA LYS A 84 -9.86 2.92 -6.19
C LYS A 84 -9.57 4.14 -7.05
N ILE A 85 -10.59 4.92 -7.40
CA ILE A 85 -10.41 6.16 -8.18
C ILE A 85 -9.60 7.17 -7.37
N LEU A 86 -9.91 7.31 -6.07
CA LEU A 86 -9.15 8.16 -5.16
C LEU A 86 -7.68 7.71 -5.10
N LEU A 87 -7.43 6.42 -4.86
CA LEU A 87 -6.08 5.87 -4.81
C LEU A 87 -5.33 6.03 -6.13
N GLU A 88 -6.01 5.89 -7.28
CA GLU A 88 -5.43 6.08 -8.61
C GLU A 88 -5.00 7.54 -8.82
N SER A 89 -5.86 8.50 -8.48
CA SER A 89 -5.52 9.93 -8.55
C SER A 89 -4.37 10.32 -7.60
N LEU A 90 -4.31 9.71 -6.41
CA LEU A 90 -3.23 9.90 -5.46
C LEU A 90 -1.95 9.22 -5.92
N LYS A 91 -2.05 8.05 -6.57
CA LYS A 91 -0.89 7.36 -7.14
C LYS A 91 -0.26 8.21 -8.23
N GLU A 92 -1.05 8.87 -9.06
CA GLU A 92 -0.52 9.78 -10.08
C GLU A 92 0.25 10.95 -9.46
N ARG A 93 -0.28 11.55 -8.39
CA ARG A 93 0.44 12.61 -7.62
C ARG A 93 1.64 12.09 -6.85
N ARG A 94 1.54 10.87 -6.32
CA ARG A 94 2.59 10.22 -5.52
C ARG A 94 3.57 9.47 -6.40
N ARG A 95 3.44 9.45 -7.75
CA ARG A 95 4.45 8.86 -8.64
C ARG A 95 5.74 9.61 -8.39
N PRO A 96 6.65 9.05 -7.59
CA PRO A 96 7.91 9.70 -7.39
C PRO A 96 8.60 9.56 -8.76
N LYS A 97 9.04 10.65 -9.39
CA LYS A 97 10.01 10.58 -10.51
C LYS A 97 11.37 10.06 -9.99
N PHE A 98 11.37 8.98 -9.22
CA PHE A 98 12.53 8.44 -8.57
C PHE A 98 12.98 7.23 -9.38
N ASP A 99 13.98 7.46 -10.21
CA ASP A 99 14.98 6.46 -10.55
C ASP A 99 15.63 5.97 -9.25
N LEU A 100 14.94 5.08 -8.54
CA LEU A 100 15.45 4.48 -7.32
C LEU A 100 16.78 3.77 -7.63
N GLN A 101 16.88 3.03 -8.74
CA GLN A 101 18.15 2.42 -9.13
C GLN A 101 19.28 3.44 -9.35
N GLY A 102 19.01 4.57 -10.01
CA GLY A 102 20.01 5.61 -10.28
C GLY A 102 20.44 6.36 -9.02
N LYS A 103 19.50 6.66 -8.11
CA LYS A 103 19.78 7.32 -6.84
C LYS A 103 20.55 6.43 -5.88
N TRP A 104 20.22 5.14 -5.81
CA TRP A 104 20.92 4.22 -4.91
C TRP A 104 22.36 4.00 -5.37
N LYS A 105 22.59 3.86 -6.69
CA LYS A 105 23.95 3.80 -7.24
C LYS A 105 24.77 5.07 -6.93
N LYS A 106 24.15 6.26 -6.99
CA LYS A 106 24.79 7.53 -6.58
C LYS A 106 25.06 7.61 -5.08
N VAL A 107 24.13 7.15 -4.24
CA VAL A 107 24.27 7.17 -2.78
C VAL A 107 25.37 6.19 -2.33
N THR A 108 25.41 4.98 -2.89
CA THR A 108 26.49 3.99 -2.64
C THR A 108 27.85 4.47 -3.16
N GLN A 109 27.89 5.27 -4.23
CA GLN A 109 29.14 5.89 -4.69
C GLN A 109 29.57 7.13 -3.89
N SER A 110 28.69 7.72 -3.08
CA SER A 110 29.02 8.96 -2.37
C SER A 110 30.18 8.76 -1.40
N HIS A 111 31.11 9.72 -1.40
CA HIS A 111 32.32 9.69 -0.57
C HIS A 111 32.00 9.52 0.92
N VAL A 112 30.84 10.02 1.37
CA VAL A 112 30.36 9.89 2.75
C VAL A 112 29.96 8.45 3.10
N VAL A 113 29.18 7.79 2.23
CA VAL A 113 28.81 6.38 2.45
C VAL A 113 30.04 5.49 2.32
N LYS A 114 30.96 5.79 1.39
CA LYS A 114 32.25 5.10 1.31
C LYS A 114 33.14 5.35 2.52
N PHE A 115 33.17 6.53 3.12
CA PHE A 115 33.94 6.82 4.35
C PHE A 115 33.37 6.09 5.57
N ILE A 116 32.05 6.03 5.69
CA ILE A 116 31.38 5.30 6.77
C ILE A 116 31.54 3.79 6.55
N ALA A 117 31.35 3.32 5.32
CA ALA A 117 31.54 1.92 4.94
C ALA A 117 33.01 1.49 5.09
N SER A 118 33.98 2.33 4.73
CA SER A 118 35.41 2.04 4.90
C SER A 118 35.83 2.03 6.37
N ARG A 119 35.14 2.79 7.23
CA ARG A 119 35.34 2.71 8.69
C ARG A 119 34.76 1.43 9.29
N PHE A 120 33.81 0.81 8.60
CA PHE A 120 33.08 -0.39 9.02
C PHE A 120 33.29 -1.58 8.07
N GLU A 121 34.36 -1.55 7.27
CA GLU A 121 34.66 -2.60 6.30
C GLU A 121 35.10 -3.84 7.08
N THR A 122 34.10 -4.65 7.43
CA THR A 122 34.31 -5.92 8.12
C THR A 122 35.00 -6.86 7.14
N PRO A 123 36.12 -7.49 7.55
CA PRO A 123 36.88 -8.33 6.65
C PRO A 123 36.04 -9.53 6.21
N THR A 124 36.37 -10.03 5.01
CA THR A 124 35.68 -11.02 4.19
C THR A 124 34.73 -11.96 4.95
N ILE A 125 33.45 -11.93 4.52
CA ILE A 125 32.36 -12.77 5.03
C ILE A 125 32.75 -14.25 5.16
N GLU A 126 33.66 -14.74 4.32
CA GLU A 126 34.18 -16.11 4.35
C GLU A 126 34.80 -16.52 5.70
N VAL A 127 35.54 -15.63 6.37
CA VAL A 127 36.18 -15.96 7.67
C VAL A 127 35.11 -15.99 8.77
N ILE A 128 34.14 -15.08 8.71
CA ILE A 128 33.01 -15.02 9.63
C ILE A 128 32.14 -16.27 9.46
N LEU A 129 31.88 -16.68 8.22
CA LEU A 129 31.02 -17.84 7.90
C LEU A 129 31.70 -19.16 8.28
N LYS A 130 33.00 -19.31 8.03
CA LYS A 130 33.79 -20.49 8.45
C LYS A 130 33.79 -20.64 9.97
N THR A 131 33.96 -19.53 10.69
CA THR A 131 33.96 -19.54 12.16
C THR A 131 32.57 -19.86 12.70
N ALA A 132 31.52 -19.24 12.15
CA ALA A 132 30.13 -19.53 12.53
C ALA A 132 29.73 -20.99 12.25
N ALA A 133 30.19 -21.57 11.14
CA ALA A 133 29.96 -22.97 10.81
C ALA A 133 30.62 -23.91 11.84
N VAL A 134 31.86 -23.63 12.25
CA VAL A 134 32.54 -24.41 13.31
C VAL A 134 31.79 -24.29 14.63
N PHE A 135 31.31 -23.11 15.01
CA PHE A 135 30.52 -22.93 16.24
C PHE A 135 29.16 -23.63 16.19
N LEU A 136 28.49 -23.68 15.03
CA LEU A 136 27.26 -24.45 14.88
C LEU A 136 27.53 -25.94 15.01
N VAL A 137 28.59 -26.46 14.38
CA VAL A 137 28.98 -27.87 14.50
C VAL A 137 29.31 -28.21 15.95
N LEU A 138 30.07 -27.37 16.66
CA LEU A 138 30.40 -27.57 18.07
C LEU A 138 29.19 -27.42 19.00
N GLY A 139 28.30 -26.47 18.73
CA GLY A 139 27.07 -26.27 19.50
C GLY A 139 26.07 -27.42 19.33
N ILE A 140 25.93 -27.91 18.09
CA ILE A 140 25.12 -29.09 17.77
C ILE A 140 25.76 -30.34 18.39
N TRP A 141 27.07 -30.53 18.27
CA TRP A 141 27.79 -31.65 18.88
C TRP A 141 27.65 -31.67 20.41
N SER A 142 27.73 -30.49 21.03
CA SER A 142 27.53 -30.30 22.47
C SER A 142 26.09 -30.62 22.90
N PHE A 143 25.09 -30.28 22.08
CA PHE A 143 23.69 -30.60 22.36
C PHE A 143 23.36 -32.09 22.18
N LEU A 144 24.00 -32.75 21.21
CA LEU A 144 23.81 -34.18 20.93
C LEU A 144 24.65 -35.12 21.80
N SER A 145 25.68 -34.61 22.50
CA SER A 145 26.48 -35.38 23.47
C SER A 145 26.20 -34.99 24.94
N PRO A 146 24.96 -35.10 25.45
CA PRO A 146 24.69 -34.94 26.87
C PRO A 146 24.87 -36.28 27.58
N MET A 147 26.10 -36.78 27.67
CA MET A 147 26.38 -37.95 28.51
C MET A 147 27.66 -37.73 29.28
N GLU A 148 27.46 -37.66 30.61
CA GLU A 148 28.47 -37.67 31.66
C GLU A 148 29.45 -36.50 31.65
N ASP A 149 29.19 -35.46 32.46
CA ASP A 149 30.19 -34.73 33.27
C ASP A 149 29.69 -33.35 33.77
N GLY A 150 28.89 -33.35 34.84
CA GLY A 150 28.77 -32.24 35.82
C GLY A 150 28.31 -30.82 35.37
N PRO A 151 28.24 -29.85 36.32
CA PRO A 151 27.87 -28.45 36.07
C PRO A 151 28.90 -27.62 35.28
N ILE A 152 29.97 -28.28 34.81
CA ILE A 152 31.14 -27.65 34.19
C ILE A 152 30.86 -27.25 32.73
N HIS A 153 29.97 -27.96 32.03
CA HIS A 153 29.65 -27.71 30.62
C HIS A 153 28.90 -26.39 30.39
N GLN A 154 27.95 -26.05 31.26
CA GLN A 154 27.23 -24.78 31.19
C GLN A 154 28.19 -23.60 31.42
N VAL A 155 29.12 -23.77 32.35
CA VAL A 155 30.13 -22.76 32.66
C VAL A 155 31.12 -22.64 31.50
N ALA A 156 31.57 -23.75 30.91
CA ALA A 156 32.48 -23.76 29.76
C ALA A 156 31.88 -23.09 28.51
N LEU A 157 30.59 -23.29 28.22
CA LEU A 157 29.93 -22.66 27.06
C LEU A 157 29.80 -21.14 27.25
N SER A 158 29.49 -20.68 28.46
CA SER A 158 29.44 -19.24 28.75
C SER A 158 30.82 -18.60 28.73
N LEU A 159 31.86 -19.29 29.23
CA LEU A 159 33.26 -18.86 29.11
C LEU A 159 33.72 -18.80 27.65
N ALA A 160 33.41 -19.81 26.85
CA ALA A 160 33.75 -19.84 25.43
C ALA A 160 33.05 -18.72 24.66
N ALA A 161 31.77 -18.44 24.96
CA ALA A 161 31.03 -17.33 24.37
C ALA A 161 31.63 -15.96 24.76
N CYS A 162 31.96 -15.77 26.04
CA CYS A 162 32.62 -14.55 26.53
C CYS A 162 34.01 -14.37 25.89
N MET A 163 34.81 -15.42 25.84
CA MET A 163 36.15 -15.39 25.25
C MET A 163 36.09 -15.12 23.74
N TYR A 164 35.12 -15.70 23.03
CA TYR A 164 34.89 -15.42 21.60
C TYR A 164 34.42 -13.98 21.37
N PHE A 165 33.50 -13.47 22.19
CA PHE A 165 33.06 -12.08 22.10
C PHE A 165 34.22 -11.11 22.34
N ILE A 166 35.09 -11.41 23.30
CA ILE A 166 36.31 -10.63 23.56
C ILE A 166 37.29 -10.76 22.41
N TYR A 167 37.55 -11.96 21.89
CA TYR A 167 38.48 -12.18 20.77
C TYR A 167 38.01 -11.47 19.50
N SER A 168 36.72 -11.55 19.15
CA SER A 168 36.15 -10.88 17.98
C SER A 168 36.25 -9.35 18.08
N ARG A 169 36.04 -8.78 19.27
CA ARG A 169 36.26 -7.35 19.52
C ARG A 169 37.74 -7.00 19.49
N LEU A 170 38.59 -7.76 20.20
CA LEU A 170 40.02 -7.48 20.33
C LEU A 170 40.76 -7.62 19.00
N GLN A 171 40.45 -8.61 18.18
CA GLN A 171 41.04 -8.77 16.85
C GLN A 171 40.64 -7.64 15.90
N SER A 172 39.40 -7.10 16.04
CA SER A 172 38.98 -5.92 15.27
C SER A 172 39.75 -4.66 15.68
N TYR A 173 40.03 -4.49 16.98
CA TYR A 173 40.82 -3.36 17.49
C TYR A 173 42.32 -3.50 17.21
N TRP A 174 42.92 -4.67 17.41
CA TRP A 174 44.35 -4.92 17.15
C TRP A 174 44.69 -4.78 15.66
N ARG A 175 43.80 -5.23 14.77
CA ARG A 175 43.98 -5.01 13.33
C ARG A 175 43.86 -3.53 12.96
N ALA A 176 42.93 -2.79 13.56
CA ALA A 176 42.82 -1.34 13.35
C ALA A 176 44.01 -0.56 13.93
N PHE A 177 44.71 -1.11 14.93
CA PHE A 177 45.90 -0.49 15.54
C PHE A 177 47.20 -0.85 14.79
N LEU A 178 47.33 -2.06 14.25
CA LEU A 178 48.52 -2.48 13.49
C LEU A 178 48.51 -2.01 12.02
N TYR A 179 47.32 -1.83 11.43
CA TYR A 179 47.16 -1.37 10.04
C TYR A 179 46.62 0.07 9.96
N GLY A 180 46.57 0.79 11.09
CA GLY A 180 46.18 2.19 11.20
C GLY A 180 47.37 3.13 11.27
#